data_AF-A0ABD5QGG8-F1
#
_entry.id   AF-A0ABD5QGG8-F1
#
_cell.length_a   1.000
_cell.length_b   1.000
_cell.length_c   1.000
_cell.angle_alpha   90.00
_cell.angle_beta   90.00
_cell.angle_gamma   90.00
#
_symmetry.space_group_name_H-M   'P 1'
#
loop_
_entity.id
_entity.type
_entity.pdbx_description
1 polymer ?
#
loop_
_entity_poly.entity_id
_entity_poly.type
_entity_poly.pdbx_seq_one_letter_code
_entity_poly.pdbx_strand_id
1 'polypeptide(L)'
;MPRDSTPLTRALDDATRGNQHDVYGVLAAWDQSIETALERGGGTRFREVMRQYLDEVIDLVDAAVATEAEGIDWECLQECVDTYPPGVGDHHCSSVVANVVARCVIRTRVRDGADAIPTWALEYLADVTMDDDGEWAWESTGAFGWAVGHSEVAVLDRTLERAESGDESWVMGVLKHVTFADPDAGVDLLDRLLQSPDVVEDLLFVDRLGPVEETGFPEFPQFWDPETELEYDVDLSDDVYERLLAVVGDSIHPDRLRRFDDSYRIDLRRAADDYGPAGEDA
;
A
#
# COMPACT_ATOMS: atom_id res chain seq x y z
N MET A 1 -29.76 -10.78 13.20
CA MET A 1 -28.46 -10.09 13.18
C MET A 1 -27.81 -10.16 14.55
N PRO A 2 -26.50 -10.40 14.65
CA PRO A 2 -25.75 -10.25 15.90
C PRO A 2 -25.98 -8.85 16.48
N ARG A 3 -26.08 -8.73 17.81
CA ARG A 3 -26.27 -7.42 18.47
C ARG A 3 -25.04 -6.51 18.37
N ASP A 4 -23.93 -7.05 17.88
CA ASP A 4 -22.60 -6.44 17.90
C ASP A 4 -22.44 -5.45 16.72
N SER A 5 -23.10 -5.70 15.59
CA SER A 5 -23.10 -4.81 14.40
C SER A 5 -24.31 -3.86 14.34
N THR A 6 -25.17 -3.83 15.36
CA THR A 6 -26.41 -3.03 15.34
C THR A 6 -26.17 -1.52 15.22
N PRO A 7 -25.16 -0.92 15.91
CA PRO A 7 -24.81 0.49 15.70
C PRO A 7 -24.42 0.75 14.25
N LEU A 8 -23.51 -0.08 13.71
CA LEU A 8 -23.02 0.06 12.34
C LEU A 8 -24.12 -0.07 11.28
N THR A 9 -24.97 -1.09 11.35
CA THR A 9 -26.06 -1.26 10.37
C THR A 9 -27.00 -0.07 10.34
N ARG A 10 -27.33 0.53 11.48
CA ARG A 10 -28.16 1.74 11.50
C ARG A 10 -27.44 2.94 10.91
N ALA A 11 -26.17 3.13 11.25
CA ALA A 11 -25.38 4.22 10.68
C ALA A 11 -25.28 4.11 9.16
N LEU A 12 -25.10 2.90 8.63
CA LEU A 12 -25.11 2.63 7.19
C LEU A 12 -26.48 2.86 6.55
N ASP A 13 -27.57 2.42 7.19
CA ASP A 13 -28.94 2.63 6.70
C ASP A 13 -29.33 4.13 6.66
N ASP A 14 -28.83 4.92 7.61
CA ASP A 14 -29.15 6.34 7.78
C ASP A 14 -28.23 7.25 6.94
N ALA A 15 -27.02 6.77 6.60
CA ALA A 15 -26.02 7.57 5.90
C ALA A 15 -26.35 7.76 4.42
N THR A 16 -26.09 8.97 3.93
CA THR A 16 -26.22 9.30 2.51
C THR A 16 -24.86 9.27 1.84
N ARG A 17 -24.70 8.46 0.78
CA ARG A 17 -23.45 8.39 0.01
C ARG A 17 -23.05 9.79 -0.47
N GLY A 18 -21.79 10.18 -0.21
CA GLY A 18 -21.26 11.49 -0.55
C GLY A 18 -21.50 12.59 0.50
N ASN A 19 -22.17 12.29 1.60
CA ASN A 19 -22.40 13.27 2.67
C ASN A 19 -21.31 13.18 3.75
N GLN A 20 -20.45 14.20 3.80
CA GLN A 20 -19.36 14.30 4.79
C GLN A 20 -19.84 14.29 6.24
N HIS A 21 -21.03 14.82 6.53
CA HIS A 21 -21.56 14.85 7.90
C HIS A 21 -21.84 13.45 8.47
N ASP A 22 -22.03 12.45 7.59
CA ASP A 22 -22.35 11.09 8.00
C ASP A 22 -21.08 10.27 8.29
N VAL A 23 -19.90 10.70 7.81
CA VAL A 23 -18.61 10.00 7.94
C VAL A 23 -18.27 9.76 9.41
N TYR A 24 -18.33 10.79 10.24
CA TYR A 24 -18.03 10.66 11.67
C TYR A 24 -18.98 9.70 12.39
N GLY A 25 -20.26 9.72 12.02
CA GLY A 25 -21.26 8.80 12.57
C GLY A 25 -20.96 7.35 12.19
N VAL A 26 -20.59 7.12 10.94
CA VAL A 26 -20.24 5.79 10.41
C VAL A 26 -18.94 5.28 11.04
N LEU A 27 -17.88 6.09 11.11
CA LEU A 27 -16.61 5.70 11.73
C LEU A 27 -16.77 5.40 13.23
N ALA A 28 -17.52 6.23 13.97
CA ALA A 28 -17.80 5.96 15.39
C ALA A 28 -18.64 4.68 15.58
N ALA A 29 -19.60 4.42 14.69
CA ALA A 29 -20.40 3.20 14.74
C ALA A 29 -19.59 1.96 14.36
N TRP A 30 -18.66 2.09 13.40
CA TRP A 30 -17.69 1.06 13.04
C TRP A 30 -16.81 0.70 14.24
N ASP A 31 -16.17 1.69 14.84
CA ASP A 31 -15.29 1.55 15.99
C ASP A 31 -15.99 0.78 17.13
N GLN A 32 -17.18 1.25 17.53
CA GLN A 32 -17.99 0.63 18.56
C GLN A 32 -18.38 -0.82 18.21
N SER A 33 -18.70 -1.09 16.94
CA SER A 33 -19.07 -2.44 16.50
C SER A 33 -17.90 -3.40 16.49
N ILE A 34 -16.69 -2.95 16.14
CA ILE A 34 -15.47 -3.75 16.23
C ILE A 34 -15.11 -4.04 17.69
N GLU A 35 -15.10 -3.01 18.55
CA GLU A 35 -14.85 -3.15 19.98
C GLU A 35 -15.81 -4.19 20.60
N THR A 36 -17.12 -4.03 20.33
CA THR A 36 -18.15 -4.96 20.82
C THR A 36 -17.94 -6.39 20.31
N ALA A 37 -17.51 -6.57 19.06
CA ALA A 37 -17.26 -7.87 18.48
C ALA A 37 -16.05 -8.56 19.13
N LEU A 38 -14.97 -7.80 19.39
CA LEU A 38 -13.79 -8.26 20.11
C LEU A 38 -14.14 -8.68 21.54
N GLU A 39 -14.87 -7.85 22.29
CA GLU A 39 -15.27 -8.16 23.67
C GLU A 39 -16.13 -9.42 23.78
N ARG A 40 -17.10 -9.60 22.87
CA ARG A 40 -18.13 -10.64 23.01
C ARG A 40 -17.80 -11.95 22.30
N GLY A 41 -16.89 -11.94 21.33
CA GLY A 41 -16.58 -13.11 20.53
C GLY A 41 -15.13 -13.20 20.06
N GLY A 42 -14.27 -12.30 20.50
CA GLY A 42 -12.85 -12.27 20.17
C GLY A 42 -12.60 -12.20 18.67
N GLY A 43 -11.44 -12.72 18.25
CA GLY A 43 -10.97 -12.63 16.87
C GLY A 43 -11.86 -13.29 15.81
N THR A 44 -12.76 -14.22 16.16
CA THR A 44 -13.66 -14.84 15.17
C THR A 44 -14.79 -13.90 14.79
N ARG A 45 -15.45 -13.28 15.77
CA ARG A 45 -16.54 -12.32 15.50
C ARG A 45 -16.02 -11.04 14.90
N PHE A 46 -14.87 -10.56 15.38
CA PHE A 46 -14.16 -9.45 14.76
C PHE A 46 -13.98 -9.67 13.25
N ARG A 47 -13.40 -10.81 12.84
CA ARG A 47 -13.22 -11.14 11.42
C ARG A 47 -14.53 -11.29 10.63
N GLU A 48 -15.62 -11.69 11.28
CA GLU A 48 -16.94 -11.75 10.66
C GLU A 48 -17.47 -10.34 10.34
N VAL A 49 -17.35 -9.40 11.28
CA VAL A 49 -17.75 -7.99 11.08
C VAL A 49 -16.89 -7.35 10.00
N MET A 50 -15.56 -7.52 10.05
CA MET A 50 -14.63 -7.02 9.03
C MET A 50 -15.05 -7.50 7.64
N ARG A 51 -15.23 -8.81 7.46
CA ARG A 51 -15.59 -9.39 6.16
C ARG A 51 -16.97 -8.93 5.65
N GLN A 52 -17.89 -8.65 6.57
CA GLN A 52 -19.26 -8.33 6.20
C GLN A 52 -19.44 -6.86 5.82
N TYR A 53 -18.74 -5.93 6.48
CA TYR A 53 -19.04 -4.50 6.36
C TYR A 53 -17.85 -3.61 5.99
N LEU A 54 -16.61 -4.09 6.02
CA LEU A 54 -15.44 -3.24 5.79
C LEU A 54 -15.50 -2.54 4.42
N ASP A 55 -15.82 -3.29 3.37
CA ASP A 55 -15.98 -2.80 2.00
C ASP A 55 -16.99 -1.63 1.93
N GLU A 56 -18.22 -1.88 2.41
CA GLU A 56 -19.30 -0.88 2.40
C GLU A 56 -18.95 0.39 3.20
N VAL A 57 -18.26 0.23 4.33
CA VAL A 57 -17.81 1.36 5.16
C VAL A 57 -16.72 2.16 4.46
N ILE A 58 -15.72 1.50 3.88
CA ILE A 58 -14.67 2.15 3.10
C ILE A 58 -15.29 2.93 1.96
N ASP A 59 -16.17 2.31 1.18
CA ASP A 59 -16.80 2.94 0.02
C ASP A 59 -17.67 4.15 0.38
N LEU A 60 -18.31 4.12 1.55
CA LEU A 60 -19.09 5.25 2.03
C LEU A 60 -18.21 6.43 2.43
N VAL A 61 -17.14 6.15 3.18
CA VAL A 61 -16.16 7.18 3.59
C VAL A 61 -15.44 7.74 2.37
N ASP A 62 -14.98 6.87 1.47
CA ASP A 62 -14.33 7.23 0.20
C ASP A 62 -15.22 8.15 -0.64
N ALA A 63 -16.50 7.81 -0.83
CA ALA A 63 -17.43 8.63 -1.60
C ALA A 63 -17.71 10.00 -0.96
N ALA A 64 -17.54 10.14 0.36
CA ALA A 64 -17.72 11.40 1.06
C ALA A 64 -16.49 12.32 0.97
N VAL A 65 -15.29 11.76 0.87
CA VAL A 65 -14.04 12.53 0.76
C VAL A 65 -13.58 12.72 -0.69
N ALA A 66 -13.98 11.86 -1.62
CA ALA A 66 -13.59 11.94 -3.02
C ALA A 66 -14.84 11.93 -3.90
N THR A 67 -15.09 13.06 -4.58
CA THR A 67 -16.18 13.18 -5.55
C THR A 67 -15.64 13.46 -6.94
N GLU A 68 -16.31 12.94 -7.98
CA GLU A 68 -15.93 13.21 -9.36
C GLU A 68 -15.99 14.71 -9.71
N ALA A 69 -16.87 15.47 -9.06
CA ALA A 69 -17.12 16.87 -9.38
C ALA A 69 -16.15 17.83 -8.67
N GLU A 70 -15.79 17.56 -7.42
CA GLU A 70 -15.03 18.48 -6.56
C GLU A 70 -13.60 17.99 -6.27
N GLY A 71 -13.27 16.75 -6.64
CA GLY A 71 -11.98 16.15 -6.36
C GLY A 71 -11.92 15.57 -4.95
N ILE A 72 -10.71 15.53 -4.39
CA ILE A 72 -10.46 15.01 -3.04
C ILE A 72 -10.53 16.17 -2.04
N ASP A 73 -11.40 16.02 -1.05
CA ASP A 73 -11.46 16.88 0.13
C ASP A 73 -10.45 16.40 1.18
N TRP A 74 -9.22 16.89 1.02
CA TRP A 74 -8.13 16.61 1.94
C TRP A 74 -8.37 17.17 3.35
N GLU A 75 -9.16 18.23 3.51
CA GLU A 75 -9.45 18.82 4.82
C GLU A 75 -10.33 17.86 5.63
N CYS A 76 -11.41 17.36 5.02
CA CYS A 76 -12.29 16.36 5.63
C CYS A 76 -11.52 15.07 5.99
N LEU A 77 -10.64 14.59 5.10
CA LEU A 77 -9.84 13.39 5.36
C LEU A 77 -8.80 13.62 6.48
N GLN A 78 -8.20 14.81 6.55
CA GLN A 78 -7.28 15.17 7.62
C GLN A 78 -7.98 15.18 8.98
N GLU A 79 -9.19 15.74 9.08
CA GLU A 79 -9.96 15.71 10.32
C GLU A 79 -10.27 14.27 10.79
N CYS A 80 -10.50 13.34 9.85
CA CYS A 80 -10.67 11.91 10.16
C CYS A 80 -9.38 11.31 10.72
N VAL A 81 -8.22 11.62 10.12
CA VAL A 81 -6.91 11.18 10.61
C VAL A 81 -6.58 11.77 11.99
N ASP A 82 -6.87 13.05 12.22
CA ASP A 82 -6.65 13.68 13.52
C ASP A 82 -7.54 13.07 14.63
N THR A 83 -8.73 12.58 14.25
CA THR A 83 -9.66 11.88 15.15
C THR A 83 -9.22 10.44 15.41
N TYR A 84 -8.67 9.77 14.40
CA TYR A 84 -8.25 8.36 14.44
C TYR A 84 -6.77 8.19 14.04
N PRO A 85 -5.83 8.71 14.85
CA PRO A 85 -4.40 8.66 14.58
C PRO A 85 -3.82 7.23 14.68
N PRO A 86 -2.81 6.89 13.87
CA PRO A 86 -2.24 5.56 13.87
C PRO A 86 -1.52 5.27 15.20
N GLY A 87 -1.61 4.03 15.67
CA GLY A 87 -0.94 3.59 16.90
C GLY A 87 -1.34 4.31 18.20
N VAL A 88 -2.40 5.12 18.18
CA VAL A 88 -2.80 5.93 19.33
C VAL A 88 -4.27 5.73 19.68
N GLY A 89 -4.49 5.25 20.90
CA GLY A 89 -5.83 5.05 21.46
C GLY A 89 -6.40 3.66 21.17
N ASP A 90 -7.53 3.37 21.81
CA ASP A 90 -8.26 2.11 21.64
C ASP A 90 -9.31 2.28 20.53
N HIS A 91 -8.87 2.56 19.29
CA HIS A 91 -9.78 2.65 18.16
C HIS A 91 -9.48 1.62 17.08
N HIS A 92 -10.48 1.32 16.26
CA HIS A 92 -10.44 0.29 15.23
C HIS A 92 -10.70 0.83 13.82
N CYS A 93 -10.55 2.15 13.64
CA CYS A 93 -10.80 2.85 12.38
C CYS A 93 -9.63 2.82 11.38
N SER A 94 -8.41 2.46 11.80
CA SER A 94 -7.22 2.50 10.92
C SER A 94 -7.41 1.71 9.62
N SER A 95 -8.11 0.57 9.68
CA SER A 95 -8.42 -0.24 8.47
C SER A 95 -9.25 0.48 7.42
N VAL A 96 -10.12 1.41 7.84
CA VAL A 96 -10.96 2.22 6.95
C VAL A 96 -10.17 3.45 6.50
N VAL A 97 -9.59 4.19 7.45
CA VAL A 97 -8.93 5.48 7.18
C VAL A 97 -7.68 5.29 6.32
N ALA A 98 -6.82 4.31 6.62
CA ALA A 98 -5.63 4.02 5.81
C ALA A 98 -5.97 3.58 4.39
N ASN A 99 -7.07 2.84 4.19
CA ASN A 99 -7.52 2.46 2.86
C ASN A 99 -7.95 3.68 2.05
N VAL A 100 -8.77 4.56 2.64
CA VAL A 100 -9.25 5.78 1.96
C VAL A 100 -8.10 6.76 1.69
N VAL A 101 -7.16 6.93 2.63
CA VAL A 101 -5.94 7.72 2.40
C VAL A 101 -5.13 7.13 1.25
N ALA A 102 -4.93 5.82 1.20
CA ALA A 102 -4.23 5.14 0.12
C ALA A 102 -4.89 5.38 -1.25
N ARG A 103 -6.22 5.27 -1.36
CA ARG A 103 -6.97 5.57 -2.60
C ARG A 103 -6.74 7.03 -3.03
N CYS A 104 -6.84 7.98 -2.08
CA CYS A 104 -6.65 9.40 -2.36
C CYS A 104 -5.23 9.74 -2.81
N VAL A 105 -4.21 9.12 -2.21
CA VAL A 105 -2.80 9.24 -2.62
C VAL A 105 -2.62 8.77 -4.06
N ILE A 106 -3.15 7.59 -4.42
CA ILE A 106 -3.02 7.03 -5.77
C ILE A 106 -3.74 7.91 -6.79
N ARG A 107 -5.00 8.28 -6.53
CA ARG A 107 -5.77 9.20 -7.40
C ARG A 107 -5.02 10.51 -7.65
N THR A 108 -4.45 11.09 -6.60
CA THR A 108 -3.73 12.37 -6.69
C THR A 108 -2.44 12.22 -7.48
N ARG A 109 -1.67 11.15 -7.24
CA ARG A 109 -0.46 10.87 -8.03
C ARG A 109 -0.80 10.75 -9.51
N VAL A 110 -1.84 10.00 -9.86
CA VAL A 110 -2.24 9.77 -11.26
C VAL A 110 -2.75 11.06 -11.93
N ARG A 111 -3.52 11.88 -11.22
CA ARG A 111 -4.18 13.08 -11.80
C ARG A 111 -3.30 14.33 -11.77
N ASP A 112 -2.58 14.54 -10.67
CA ASP A 112 -1.96 15.82 -10.33
C ASP A 112 -0.46 15.71 -10.05
N GLY A 113 0.09 14.49 -9.94
CA GLY A 113 1.50 14.23 -9.67
C GLY A 113 1.82 14.07 -8.18
N ALA A 114 3.11 13.81 -7.86
CA ALA A 114 3.51 13.48 -6.49
C ALA A 114 3.41 14.67 -5.54
N ASP A 115 3.86 15.86 -5.95
CA ASP A 115 3.88 17.06 -5.09
C ASP A 115 2.47 17.60 -4.73
N ALA A 116 1.41 17.09 -5.37
CA ALA A 116 0.04 17.43 -5.02
C ALA A 116 -0.47 16.64 -3.80
N ILE A 117 0.23 15.58 -3.40
CA ILE A 117 -0.15 14.75 -2.25
C ILE A 117 0.24 15.51 -0.97
N PRO A 118 -0.67 15.68 0.01
CA PRO A 118 -0.30 16.32 1.27
C PRO A 118 0.70 15.51 2.08
N THR A 119 1.74 16.17 2.61
CA THR A 119 2.77 15.54 3.44
C THR A 119 2.18 14.78 4.63
N TRP A 120 1.13 15.31 5.28
CA TRP A 120 0.49 14.64 6.42
C TRP A 120 -0.11 13.27 6.06
N ALA A 121 -0.58 13.10 4.82
CA ALA A 121 -1.15 11.82 4.36
C ALA A 121 -0.04 10.76 4.24
N LEU A 122 1.15 11.19 3.79
CA LEU A 122 2.33 10.33 3.70
C LEU A 122 2.89 9.99 5.08
N GLU A 123 2.88 10.96 6.00
CA GLU A 123 3.24 10.72 7.41
C GLU A 123 2.26 9.73 8.06
N TYR A 124 0.95 9.88 7.83
CA TYR A 124 -0.06 8.95 8.31
C TYR A 124 0.17 7.52 7.82
N LEU A 125 0.32 7.32 6.50
CA LEU A 125 0.57 5.98 5.94
C LEU A 125 1.89 5.38 6.46
N ALA A 126 2.90 6.22 6.66
CA ALA A 126 4.15 5.75 7.22
C ALA A 126 3.99 5.37 8.70
N ASP A 127 3.19 6.06 9.49
CA ASP A 127 3.11 5.79 10.94
C ASP A 127 2.20 4.58 11.30
N VAL A 128 1.36 4.11 10.38
CA VAL A 128 0.56 2.88 10.55
C VAL A 128 1.46 1.65 10.70
N THR A 129 1.19 0.81 11.70
CA THR A 129 1.94 -0.44 11.96
C THR A 129 1.04 -1.68 12.01
N MET A 130 1.62 -2.85 11.72
CA MET A 130 0.87 -4.11 11.82
C MET A 130 0.43 -4.41 13.26
N ASP A 131 1.28 -4.09 14.25
CA ASP A 131 1.04 -4.43 15.66
C ASP A 131 -0.08 -3.58 16.26
N ASP A 132 -0.12 -2.29 15.94
CA ASP A 132 -1.09 -1.37 16.55
C ASP A 132 -2.36 -1.20 15.68
N ASP A 133 -2.24 -1.18 14.35
CA ASP A 133 -3.36 -0.85 13.45
C ASP A 133 -3.94 -2.08 12.72
N GLY A 134 -3.21 -3.19 12.73
CA GLY A 134 -3.61 -4.47 12.13
C GLY A 134 -3.37 -4.57 10.63
N GLU A 135 -3.42 -5.82 10.14
CA GLU A 135 -3.10 -6.23 8.77
C GLU A 135 -3.80 -5.39 7.69
N TRP A 136 -5.13 -5.20 7.77
CA TRP A 136 -5.90 -4.47 6.76
C TRP A 136 -5.48 -2.99 6.59
N ALA A 137 -5.13 -2.32 7.70
CA ALA A 137 -4.62 -0.95 7.64
C ALA A 137 -3.22 -0.95 7.04
N TRP A 138 -2.35 -1.81 7.60
CA TRP A 138 -0.95 -1.92 7.23
C TRP A 138 -0.74 -2.26 5.75
N GLU A 139 -1.51 -3.18 5.15
CA GLU A 139 -1.38 -3.51 3.73
C GLU A 139 -1.68 -2.30 2.82
N SER A 140 -2.61 -1.42 3.22
CA SER A 140 -2.95 -0.21 2.46
C SER A 140 -1.81 0.81 2.43
N THR A 141 -0.88 0.75 3.39
CA THR A 141 0.24 1.69 3.50
C THR A 141 1.29 1.54 2.40
N GLY A 142 1.26 0.45 1.63
CA GLY A 142 2.07 0.32 0.41
C GLY A 142 1.89 1.53 -0.53
N ALA A 143 0.71 2.17 -0.51
CA ALA A 143 0.43 3.40 -1.25
C ALA A 143 1.39 4.56 -0.95
N PHE A 144 2.15 4.54 0.15
CA PHE A 144 3.26 5.46 0.40
C PHE A 144 4.23 5.52 -0.80
N GLY A 145 4.43 4.41 -1.51
CA GLY A 145 5.29 4.35 -2.70
C GLY A 145 4.83 5.22 -3.87
N TRP A 146 3.54 5.55 -3.96
CA TRP A 146 3.02 6.41 -5.03
C TRP A 146 3.48 7.87 -4.92
N ALA A 147 4.01 8.27 -3.77
CA ALA A 147 4.59 9.60 -3.58
C ALA A 147 6.05 9.70 -4.04
N VAL A 148 6.59 8.70 -4.74
CA VAL A 148 7.97 8.77 -5.25
C VAL A 148 8.16 10.01 -6.13
N GLY A 149 9.25 10.74 -5.88
CA GLY A 149 9.54 12.04 -6.50
C GLY A 149 8.92 13.26 -5.78
N HIS A 150 8.24 13.07 -4.65
CA HIS A 150 7.74 14.17 -3.82
C HIS A 150 8.90 15.03 -3.27
N SER A 151 8.78 16.35 -3.39
CA SER A 151 9.82 17.33 -3.06
C SER A 151 10.12 17.44 -1.56
N GLU A 152 9.12 17.24 -0.71
CA GLU A 152 9.28 17.30 0.76
C GLU A 152 9.46 15.94 1.44
N VAL A 153 9.19 14.82 0.75
CA VAL A 153 9.22 13.46 1.34
C VAL A 153 10.13 12.56 0.52
N ALA A 154 11.28 12.21 1.09
CA ALA A 154 12.23 11.30 0.48
C ALA A 154 11.76 9.83 0.60
N VAL A 155 10.78 9.45 -0.23
CA VAL A 155 10.16 8.11 -0.20
C VAL A 155 11.19 6.99 -0.23
N LEU A 156 12.12 7.00 -1.19
CA LEU A 156 13.12 5.93 -1.34
C LEU A 156 14.03 5.81 -0.12
N ASP A 157 14.47 6.94 0.45
CA ASP A 157 15.38 6.96 1.58
C ASP A 157 14.67 6.46 2.86
N ARG A 158 13.44 6.95 3.12
CA ARG A 158 12.63 6.48 4.25
C ARG A 158 12.28 4.99 4.14
N THR A 159 12.09 4.50 2.91
CA THR A 159 11.85 3.08 2.67
C THR A 159 13.08 2.23 2.94
N LEU A 160 14.26 2.67 2.51
CA LEU A 160 15.52 1.99 2.83
C LEU A 160 15.79 1.96 4.34
N GLU A 161 15.62 3.09 5.04
CA GLU A 161 15.80 3.17 6.50
C GLU A 161 14.89 2.19 7.26
N ARG A 162 13.67 1.96 6.76
CA ARG A 162 12.76 0.95 7.32
C ARG A 162 13.20 -0.48 7.04
N ALA A 163 13.75 -0.75 5.85
CA ALA A 163 14.32 -2.06 5.52
C ALA A 163 15.47 -2.40 6.48
N GLU A 164 16.38 -1.44 6.68
CA GLU A 164 17.53 -1.57 7.60
C GLU A 164 17.11 -1.71 9.07
N SER A 165 15.91 -1.26 9.41
CA SER A 165 15.30 -1.43 10.74
C SER A 165 14.54 -2.75 10.90
N GLY A 166 14.50 -3.60 9.85
CA GLY A 166 13.90 -4.93 9.86
C GLY A 166 12.44 -5.02 9.41
N ASP A 167 11.85 -3.95 8.86
CA ASP A 167 10.47 -3.95 8.35
C ASP A 167 10.42 -4.28 6.84
N GLU A 168 11.07 -5.38 6.45
CA GLU A 168 11.16 -5.81 5.04
C GLU A 168 9.76 -6.09 4.44
N SER A 169 8.81 -6.53 5.26
CA SER A 169 7.43 -6.79 4.85
C SER A 169 6.73 -5.54 4.32
N TRP A 170 6.87 -4.41 5.01
CA TRP A 170 6.28 -3.14 4.58
C TRP A 170 6.99 -2.61 3.34
N VAL A 171 8.32 -2.73 3.32
CA VAL A 171 9.18 -2.32 2.19
C VAL A 171 8.81 -3.05 0.91
N MET A 172 8.48 -4.34 0.98
CA MET A 172 7.99 -5.10 -0.20
C MET A 172 6.70 -4.49 -0.78
N GLY A 173 5.78 -4.06 0.10
CA GLY A 173 4.55 -3.37 -0.31
C GLY A 173 4.87 -2.04 -0.98
N VAL A 174 5.73 -1.23 -0.37
CA VAL A 174 6.14 0.06 -0.94
C VAL A 174 6.89 -0.10 -2.26
N LEU A 175 7.83 -1.04 -2.37
CA LEU A 175 8.58 -1.32 -3.60
C LEU A 175 7.65 -1.64 -4.76
N LYS A 176 6.64 -2.51 -4.53
CA LYS A 176 5.61 -2.80 -5.52
C LYS A 176 4.95 -1.50 -5.99
N HIS A 177 4.47 -0.68 -5.06
CA HIS A 177 3.77 0.57 -5.38
C HIS A 177 4.66 1.65 -6.04
N VAL A 178 5.92 1.77 -5.64
CA VAL A 178 6.90 2.64 -6.31
C VAL A 178 7.06 2.21 -7.76
N THR A 179 7.20 0.90 -8.01
CA THR A 179 7.38 0.37 -9.38
C THR A 179 6.15 0.63 -10.25
N PHE A 180 4.94 0.54 -9.68
CA PHE A 180 3.74 1.00 -10.39
C PHE A 180 3.80 2.49 -10.70
N ALA A 181 4.14 3.35 -9.73
CA ALA A 181 4.08 4.80 -9.89
C ALA A 181 5.21 5.40 -10.76
N ASP A 182 6.37 4.75 -10.77
CA ASP A 182 7.59 5.11 -11.51
C ASP A 182 8.54 3.88 -11.57
N PRO A 183 8.53 3.11 -12.68
CA PRO A 183 9.35 1.90 -12.81
C PRO A 183 10.85 2.15 -12.66
N ASP A 184 11.37 3.29 -13.16
CA ASP A 184 12.77 3.65 -13.02
C ASP A 184 13.14 3.84 -11.55
N ALA A 185 12.29 4.52 -10.78
CA ALA A 185 12.50 4.67 -9.34
C ALA A 185 12.32 3.36 -8.57
N GLY A 186 11.47 2.45 -9.05
CA GLY A 186 11.31 1.09 -8.51
C GLY A 186 12.60 0.28 -8.64
N VAL A 187 13.25 0.32 -9.81
CA VAL A 187 14.55 -0.32 -10.02
C VAL A 187 15.65 0.34 -9.19
N ASP A 188 15.62 1.67 -9.00
CA ASP A 188 16.56 2.37 -8.11
C ASP A 188 16.40 1.95 -6.65
N LEU A 189 15.16 1.77 -6.19
CA LEU A 189 14.89 1.30 -4.84
C LEU A 189 15.36 -0.15 -4.66
N LEU A 190 15.07 -1.02 -5.62
CA LEU A 190 15.54 -2.40 -5.60
C LEU A 190 17.07 -2.48 -5.51
N ASP A 191 17.79 -1.71 -6.33
CA ASP A 191 19.26 -1.67 -6.28
C ASP A 191 19.77 -1.29 -4.89
N ARG A 192 19.23 -0.22 -4.31
CA ARG A 192 19.61 0.21 -2.94
C ARG A 192 19.33 -0.86 -1.89
N LEU A 193 18.21 -1.56 -1.99
CA LEU A 193 17.85 -2.64 -1.06
C LEU A 193 18.81 -3.83 -1.20
N LEU A 194 19.16 -4.23 -2.42
CA LEU A 194 20.08 -5.35 -2.66
C LEU A 194 21.53 -5.05 -2.27
N GLN A 195 21.92 -3.77 -2.28
CA GLN A 195 23.24 -3.33 -1.81
C GLN A 195 23.31 -3.14 -0.29
N SER A 196 22.17 -3.14 0.41
CA SER A 196 22.15 -2.98 1.86
C SER A 196 22.59 -4.28 2.56
N PRO A 197 23.59 -4.23 3.47
CA PRO A 197 24.05 -5.42 4.19
C PRO A 197 23.04 -5.91 5.23
N ASP A 198 22.07 -5.08 5.60
CA ASP A 198 21.06 -5.38 6.63
C ASP A 198 19.80 -6.01 6.04
N VAL A 199 19.66 -6.00 4.71
CA VAL A 199 18.54 -6.61 3.98
C VAL A 199 18.83 -8.09 3.69
N VAL A 200 17.89 -8.97 4.04
CA VAL A 200 18.07 -10.41 3.92
C VAL A 200 17.33 -11.02 2.72
N GLU A 201 16.12 -10.54 2.40
CA GLU A 201 15.22 -11.20 1.47
C GLU A 201 15.39 -10.77 -0.02
N ASP A 202 16.61 -10.93 -0.55
CA ASP A 202 17.02 -10.53 -1.92
C ASP A 202 15.99 -10.85 -3.02
N LEU A 203 15.64 -12.13 -3.16
CA LEU A 203 14.74 -12.60 -4.21
C LEU A 203 13.29 -12.20 -3.93
N LEU A 204 12.86 -12.04 -2.66
CA LEU A 204 11.49 -11.60 -2.38
C LEU A 204 11.23 -10.18 -2.84
N PHE A 205 12.25 -9.29 -2.80
CA PHE A 205 12.13 -7.96 -3.39
C PHE A 205 12.03 -8.02 -4.91
N VAL A 206 12.81 -8.88 -5.56
CA VAL A 206 12.75 -9.09 -7.02
C VAL A 206 11.35 -9.53 -7.47
N ASP A 207 10.66 -10.41 -6.71
CA ASP A 207 9.29 -10.83 -7.03
C ASP A 207 8.30 -9.67 -7.13
N ARG A 208 8.53 -8.56 -6.39
CA ARG A 208 7.58 -7.44 -6.32
C ARG A 208 7.49 -6.61 -7.58
N LEU A 209 8.47 -6.70 -8.47
CA LEU A 209 8.49 -5.96 -9.74
C LEU A 209 7.77 -6.72 -10.87
N GLY A 210 7.68 -8.04 -10.78
CA GLY A 210 7.06 -8.88 -11.82
C GLY A 210 5.59 -8.59 -12.17
N PRO A 211 4.71 -8.23 -11.20
CA PRO A 211 3.30 -7.95 -11.50
C PRO A 211 3.02 -6.74 -12.40
N VAL A 212 3.98 -5.82 -12.56
CA VAL A 212 3.79 -4.58 -13.34
C VAL A 212 3.58 -4.88 -14.83
N GLU A 213 4.10 -5.99 -15.35
CA GLU A 213 3.93 -6.39 -16.75
C GLU A 213 2.51 -6.94 -17.06
N GLU A 214 1.76 -7.37 -16.04
CA GLU A 214 0.49 -8.08 -16.21
C GLU A 214 -0.72 -7.22 -15.82
N THR A 215 -0.53 -6.20 -15.00
CA THR A 215 -1.59 -5.41 -14.35
C THR A 215 -1.27 -3.93 -14.40
N GLY A 216 -2.28 -3.07 -14.57
CA GLY A 216 -2.09 -1.61 -14.56
C GLY A 216 -2.01 -1.00 -13.15
N PHE A 217 -2.41 -1.75 -12.12
CA PHE A 217 -2.47 -1.29 -10.73
C PHE A 217 -2.11 -2.41 -9.73
N PRO A 218 -1.60 -2.04 -8.54
CA PRO A 218 -1.44 -2.99 -7.45
C PRO A 218 -2.79 -3.46 -6.90
N GLU A 219 -2.81 -4.66 -6.31
CA GLU A 219 -3.99 -5.27 -5.66
C GLU A 219 -4.50 -4.51 -4.42
N PHE A 220 -3.69 -3.58 -3.91
CA PHE A 220 -4.00 -2.77 -2.74
C PHE A 220 -4.06 -1.29 -3.12
N PRO A 221 -4.92 -0.48 -2.47
CA PRO A 221 -5.80 -0.84 -1.34
C PRO A 221 -6.96 -1.78 -1.73
N GLN A 222 -7.37 -2.68 -0.82
CA GLN A 222 -8.45 -3.64 -1.07
C GLN A 222 -9.81 -2.96 -1.34
N PHE A 223 -10.71 -3.72 -1.94
CA PHE A 223 -12.09 -3.34 -2.26
C PHE A 223 -12.20 -2.16 -3.24
N TRP A 224 -11.17 -1.94 -4.04
CA TRP A 224 -11.11 -0.87 -5.01
C TRP A 224 -10.74 -1.42 -6.37
N ASP A 225 -11.46 -0.97 -7.39
CA ASP A 225 -11.18 -1.27 -8.79
C ASP A 225 -10.74 0.03 -9.49
N PRO A 226 -9.45 0.41 -9.40
CA PRO A 226 -8.95 1.68 -9.90
C PRO A 226 -9.13 1.84 -11.42
N GLU A 227 -9.14 0.73 -12.17
CA GLU A 227 -9.32 0.75 -13.64
C GLU A 227 -10.70 1.28 -14.06
N THR A 228 -11.68 1.28 -13.16
CA THR A 228 -13.02 1.81 -13.43
C THR A 228 -13.10 3.33 -13.34
N GLU A 229 -12.12 3.98 -12.69
CA GLU A 229 -12.14 5.42 -12.39
C GLU A 229 -10.87 6.19 -12.80
N LEU A 230 -9.78 5.49 -13.10
CA LEU A 230 -8.50 6.07 -13.47
C LEU A 230 -8.04 5.55 -14.84
N GLU A 231 -7.75 6.48 -15.74
CA GLU A 231 -7.02 6.19 -16.97
C GLU A 231 -5.52 6.20 -16.66
N TYR A 232 -4.98 5.03 -16.31
CA TYR A 232 -3.56 4.83 -16.00
C TYR A 232 -3.06 3.55 -16.63
N ASP A 233 -1.84 3.59 -17.15
CA ASP A 233 -1.15 2.45 -17.71
C ASP A 233 0.34 2.62 -17.39
N VAL A 234 0.97 1.54 -16.95
CA VAL A 234 2.39 1.49 -16.66
C VAL A 234 2.98 0.30 -17.39
N ASP A 235 4.11 0.53 -18.04
CA ASP A 235 4.82 -0.50 -18.78
C ASP A 235 6.30 -0.47 -18.40
N LEU A 236 6.88 -1.65 -18.23
CA LEU A 236 8.32 -1.81 -18.07
C LEU A 236 8.95 -1.77 -19.45
N SER A 237 9.32 -0.56 -19.89
CA SER A 237 10.03 -0.41 -21.17
C SER A 237 11.28 -1.30 -21.21
N ASP A 238 11.67 -1.73 -22.42
CA ASP A 238 12.85 -2.57 -22.62
C ASP A 238 14.10 -2.03 -21.88
N ASP A 239 14.32 -0.71 -21.90
CA ASP A 239 15.47 -0.09 -21.23
C ASP A 239 15.42 -0.24 -19.69
N VAL A 240 14.23 -0.12 -19.09
CA VAL A 240 14.04 -0.33 -17.64
C VAL A 240 14.18 -1.81 -17.30
N TYR A 241 13.66 -2.70 -18.14
CA TYR A 241 13.78 -4.14 -17.96
C TYR A 241 15.25 -4.61 -18.04
N GLU A 242 16.02 -4.09 -19.00
CA GLU A 242 17.46 -4.37 -19.08
C GLU A 242 18.20 -3.88 -17.84
N ARG A 243 17.85 -2.70 -17.33
CA ARG A 243 18.44 -2.17 -16.09
C ARG A 243 18.07 -3.02 -14.88
N LEU A 244 16.85 -3.50 -14.80
CA LEU A 244 16.41 -4.45 -13.76
C LEU A 244 17.25 -5.74 -13.80
N LEU A 245 17.42 -6.35 -14.97
CA LEU A 245 18.26 -7.54 -15.12
C LEU A 245 19.71 -7.29 -14.70
N ALA A 246 20.26 -6.12 -15.04
CA ALA A 246 21.60 -5.72 -14.64
C ALA A 246 21.74 -5.63 -13.11
N VAL A 247 20.82 -4.90 -12.44
CA VAL A 247 20.80 -4.77 -10.97
C VAL A 247 20.73 -6.14 -10.29
N VAL A 248 19.84 -7.01 -10.77
CA VAL A 248 19.66 -8.36 -10.22
C VAL A 248 20.91 -9.23 -10.43
N GLY A 249 21.49 -9.20 -11.63
CA GLY A 249 22.68 -9.98 -11.99
C GLY A 249 23.93 -9.55 -11.24
N ASP A 250 24.12 -8.24 -11.05
CA ASP A 250 25.25 -7.69 -10.31
C ASP A 250 25.17 -7.99 -8.80
N SER A 251 23.95 -8.06 -8.26
CA SER A 251 23.72 -8.15 -6.81
C SER A 251 23.53 -9.56 -6.28
N ILE A 252 22.99 -10.49 -7.08
CA ILE A 252 22.63 -11.84 -6.63
C ILE A 252 23.51 -12.88 -7.33
N HIS A 253 24.02 -13.84 -6.56
CA HIS A 253 24.93 -14.87 -7.10
C HIS A 253 24.30 -15.63 -8.29
N PRO A 254 25.01 -15.80 -9.43
CA PRO A 254 24.46 -16.40 -10.65
C PRO A 254 23.83 -17.79 -10.45
N ASP A 255 24.43 -18.64 -9.64
CA ASP A 255 23.88 -19.99 -9.37
C ASP A 255 22.55 -19.96 -8.60
N ARG A 256 22.34 -18.94 -7.76
CA ARG A 256 21.07 -18.75 -7.04
C ARG A 256 19.99 -18.30 -8.02
N LEU A 257 20.31 -17.34 -8.88
CA LEU A 257 19.41 -16.86 -9.94
C LEU A 257 18.97 -18.01 -10.87
N ARG A 258 19.91 -18.77 -11.43
CA ARG A 258 19.61 -19.93 -12.29
C ARG A 258 18.78 -21.00 -11.59
N ARG A 259 18.97 -21.19 -10.29
CA ARG A 259 18.23 -22.17 -9.49
C ARG A 259 16.76 -21.80 -9.33
N PHE A 260 16.46 -20.51 -9.24
CA PHE A 260 15.12 -20.02 -8.93
C PHE A 260 14.37 -19.42 -10.13
N ASP A 261 15.03 -19.25 -11.27
CA ASP A 261 14.49 -18.80 -12.56
C ASP A 261 13.02 -19.20 -12.82
N ASP A 262 12.69 -20.50 -12.77
CA ASP A 262 11.32 -20.99 -13.03
C ASP A 262 10.25 -20.54 -12.01
N SER A 263 10.64 -19.87 -10.92
CA SER A 263 9.76 -19.40 -9.84
C SER A 263 9.44 -17.90 -9.93
N TYR A 264 10.08 -17.18 -10.85
CA TYR A 264 9.96 -15.72 -10.97
C TYR A 264 9.48 -15.35 -12.37
N ARG A 265 8.81 -14.20 -12.47
CA ARG A 265 8.37 -13.64 -13.77
C ARG A 265 9.52 -13.00 -14.55
N ILE A 266 10.49 -12.46 -13.81
CA ILE A 266 11.71 -11.87 -14.37
C ILE A 266 12.65 -13.00 -14.82
N ASP A 267 13.29 -12.82 -15.99
CA ASP A 267 14.25 -13.79 -16.54
C ASP A 267 15.57 -13.79 -15.73
N LEU A 268 15.55 -14.47 -14.58
CA LEU A 268 16.70 -14.53 -13.67
C LEU A 268 17.89 -15.24 -14.30
N ARG A 269 17.65 -16.21 -15.18
CA ARG A 269 18.73 -16.86 -15.94
C ARG A 269 19.45 -15.86 -16.82
N ARG A 270 18.72 -15.00 -17.54
CA ARG A 270 19.33 -13.94 -18.34
C ARG A 270 20.08 -12.94 -17.47
N ALA A 271 19.53 -12.53 -16.32
CA ALA A 271 20.26 -11.71 -15.35
C ALA A 271 21.60 -12.37 -14.94
N ALA A 272 21.59 -13.67 -14.65
CA ALA A 272 22.78 -14.43 -14.26
C ALA A 272 23.82 -14.59 -15.38
N ASP A 273 23.37 -14.74 -16.62
CA ASP A 273 24.23 -15.07 -17.76
C ASP A 273 24.80 -13.82 -18.46
N ASP A 274 24.01 -12.76 -18.57
CA ASP A 274 24.40 -11.53 -19.25
C ASP A 274 25.11 -10.52 -18.31
N TYR A 275 24.72 -10.50 -17.03
CA TYR A 275 25.15 -9.47 -16.07
C TYR A 275 25.85 -10.05 -14.84
N GLY A 276 25.67 -11.33 -14.54
CA GLY A 276 26.35 -11.98 -13.42
C GLY A 276 27.87 -11.93 -13.52
N PRO A 277 28.61 -11.86 -12.40
CA PRO A 277 30.07 -11.87 -12.41
C PRO A 277 30.57 -13.12 -13.12
N ALA A 278 31.42 -12.93 -14.14
CA ALA A 278 32.05 -14.02 -14.85
C ALA A 278 32.82 -14.88 -13.84
N GLY A 279 32.41 -16.15 -13.70
CA GLY A 279 32.96 -17.04 -12.67
C GLY A 279 34.47 -17.10 -12.71
N GLU A 280 35.12 -16.39 -11.79
CA GLU A 280 36.48 -16.70 -11.34
C GLU A 280 36.37 -17.47 -10.03
N ASP A 281 36.63 -18.77 -10.16
CA ASP A 281 36.86 -19.81 -9.14
C ASP A 281 37.02 -19.35 -7.68
N ALA A 282 36.10 -19.84 -6.83
CA ALA A 282 36.35 -20.04 -5.39
C ALA A 282 36.98 -21.43 -5.14
#